data_AF-A0A498DR17-F1
#
_entry.id   AF-A0A498DR17-F1
#
_cell.length_a   1.000
_cell.length_b   1.000
_cell.length_c   1.000
_cell.angle_alpha   90.00
_cell.angle_beta   90.00
_cell.angle_gamma   90.00
#
_symmetry.space_group_name_H-M   'P 1'
#
loop_
_entity.id
_entity.type
_entity.pdbx_description
1 polymer ?
#
loop_
_entity_poly.entity_id
_entity_poly.type
_entity_poly.pdbx_seq_one_letter_code
_entity_poly.pdbx_strand_id
1 'polypeptide(L)'
;MKIIWNLRVMMAQHDIRSATELARQLDARGVEISTAQVTRIVNKMPDRISVTVLRGLMEIFHCYPNDLIVVEHDEPENSNAPVSRIHADKGAAIPTAKPKTRQKNTEPREVDNVLSLTGGKARPMPVKGQ
;
A
#
# COMPACT_ATOMS: atom_id res chain seq x y z
N MET A 1 -14.16 4.53 4.75
CA MET A 1 -12.81 5.09 5.01
C MET A 1 -12.23 4.43 6.23
N LYS A 2 -11.21 3.60 6.05
CA LYS A 2 -10.55 2.81 7.08
C LYS A 2 -9.10 3.28 7.19
N ILE A 3 -8.59 3.40 8.41
CA ILE A 3 -7.21 3.80 8.65
C ILE A 3 -6.42 2.58 9.10
N ILE A 4 -5.36 2.25 8.37
CA ILE A 4 -4.42 1.18 8.67
C ILE A 4 -3.16 1.77 9.28
N TRP A 5 -2.69 1.12 10.34
CA TRP A 5 -1.41 1.40 10.97
C TRP A 5 -0.35 0.38 10.52
N ASN A 6 0.61 0.85 9.72
CA ASN A 6 1.61 0.01 9.06
C ASN A 6 2.95 -0.09 9.80
N LEU A 7 3.04 0.39 11.04
CA LEU A 7 4.31 0.40 11.76
C LEU A 7 4.95 -0.99 11.87
N ARG A 8 4.16 -2.04 12.02
CA ARG A 8 4.68 -3.42 12.08
C ARG A 8 5.33 -3.87 10.77
N VAL A 9 4.83 -3.39 9.62
CA VAL A 9 5.42 -3.63 8.30
C VAL A 9 6.72 -2.85 8.17
N MET A 10 6.77 -1.59 8.61
CA MET A 10 8.00 -0.78 8.63
C MET A 10 9.07 -1.39 9.54
N MET A 11 8.69 -1.91 10.70
CA MET A 11 9.59 -2.64 11.59
C MET A 11 10.22 -3.87 10.91
N ALA A 12 9.41 -4.66 10.19
CA ALA A 12 9.91 -5.83 9.47
C ALA A 12 10.88 -5.46 8.34
N GLN A 13 10.63 -4.35 7.62
CA GLN A 13 11.51 -3.85 6.55
C GLN A 13 12.88 -3.40 7.06
N HIS A 14 12.95 -2.93 8.31
CA HIS A 14 14.20 -2.48 8.94
C HIS A 14 14.83 -3.55 9.87
N ASP A 15 14.41 -4.80 9.74
CA ASP A 15 14.88 -5.94 10.58
C ASP A 15 14.65 -5.75 12.10
N ILE A 16 13.73 -4.86 12.49
CA ILE A 16 13.37 -4.63 13.89
C ILE A 16 12.29 -5.62 14.31
N ARG A 17 12.68 -6.63 15.08
CA ARG A 17 11.78 -7.73 15.48
C ARG A 17 11.12 -7.55 16.85
N SER A 18 11.47 -6.51 17.60
CA SER A 18 11.01 -6.33 18.99
C SER A 18 10.77 -4.87 19.34
N ALA A 19 9.73 -4.62 20.14
CA ALA A 19 9.41 -3.28 20.64
C ALA A 19 10.51 -2.71 21.54
N THR A 20 11.24 -3.56 22.26
CA THR A 20 12.40 -3.17 23.08
C THR A 20 13.54 -2.62 22.22
N GLU A 21 13.81 -3.23 21.06
CA GLU A 21 14.84 -2.73 20.15
C GLU A 21 14.42 -1.40 19.52
N LEU A 22 13.15 -1.26 19.17
CA LEU A 22 12.59 0.01 18.70
C LEU A 22 12.70 1.11 19.78
N ALA A 23 12.39 0.78 21.03
CA ALA A 23 12.52 1.71 22.16
C ALA A 23 13.98 2.16 22.33
N ARG A 24 14.95 1.24 22.22
CA ARG A 24 16.39 1.57 22.31
C ARG A 24 16.85 2.47 21.16
N GLN A 25 16.36 2.26 19.94
CA GLN A 25 16.68 3.13 18.81
C GLN A 25 16.06 4.53 18.93
N LEU A 26 14.88 4.63 19.54
CA LEU A 26 14.23 5.91 19.85
C LEU A 26 15.01 6.67 20.94
N ASP A 27 15.43 5.97 21.99
CA ASP A 27 16.24 6.52 23.08
C ASP A 27 17.58 7.08 22.57
N ALA A 28 18.26 6.35 21.68
CA ALA A 28 19.51 6.78 21.05
C ALA A 28 19.37 8.08 20.23
N ARG A 29 18.15 8.48 19.85
CA ARG A 29 17.85 9.72 19.12
C ARG A 29 17.28 10.82 20.02
N GLY A 30 17.27 10.59 21.34
CA GLY A 30 16.77 11.54 22.34
C GLY A 30 15.25 11.49 22.53
N VAL A 31 14.59 10.39 22.13
CA VAL A 31 13.16 10.17 22.36
C VAL A 31 12.96 9.15 23.48
N GLU A 32 12.86 9.64 24.70
CA GLU A 32 12.62 8.81 25.88
C GLU A 32 11.16 8.32 25.90
N ILE A 33 10.96 7.01 25.73
CA ILE A 33 9.64 6.38 25.76
C ILE A 33 9.71 5.00 26.41
N SER A 34 8.70 4.68 27.23
CA SER A 34 8.64 3.36 27.88
C SER A 34 8.39 2.25 26.85
N THR A 35 9.06 1.11 26.98
CA THR A 35 8.86 -0.09 26.15
C THR A 35 7.41 -0.55 26.12
N ALA A 36 6.66 -0.38 27.22
CA ALA A 36 5.24 -0.72 27.27
C ALA A 36 4.41 0.19 26.35
N GLN A 37 4.77 1.47 26.26
CA GLN A 37 4.12 2.43 25.37
C GLN A 37 4.46 2.13 23.91
N VAL A 38 5.72 1.84 23.59
CA VAL A 38 6.14 1.42 22.25
C VAL A 38 5.38 0.17 21.81
N THR A 39 5.27 -0.82 22.70
CA THR A 39 4.53 -2.06 22.42
C THR A 39 3.06 -1.79 22.10
N ARG A 40 2.42 -0.83 22.78
CA ARG A 40 1.04 -0.43 22.47
C ARG A 40 0.94 0.23 21.09
N ILE A 41 1.84 1.15 20.78
CA ILE A 41 1.90 1.86 19.49
C ILE A 41 2.14 0.86 18.35
N VAL A 42 2.98 -0.16 18.54
CA VAL A 42 3.28 -1.16 17.50
C VAL A 42 2.09 -2.07 17.21
N ASN A 43 1.37 -2.50 18.26
CA ASN A 43 0.32 -3.51 18.12
C ASN A 43 -1.05 -2.93 17.75
N LYS A 44 -1.33 -1.66 18.08
CA LYS A 44 -2.62 -1.01 17.81
C LYS A 44 -2.40 0.46 17.45
N MET A 45 -3.32 1.00 16.65
CA MET A 45 -3.34 2.43 16.36
C MET A 45 -3.57 3.21 17.66
N PRO A 46 -2.63 4.09 18.07
CA PRO A 46 -2.78 4.87 19.29
C PRO A 46 -3.77 6.04 19.08
N ASP A 47 -4.56 6.37 20.09
CA ASP A 47 -5.43 7.57 20.10
C ASP A 47 -4.60 8.87 20.09
N ARG A 48 -3.45 8.82 20.78
CA ARG A 48 -2.53 9.95 20.91
C ARG A 48 -1.09 9.50 20.75
N ILE A 49 -0.35 10.20 19.89
CA ILE A 49 1.08 10.05 19.73
C ILE A 49 1.73 11.43 19.77
N SER A 50 2.87 11.54 20.47
CA SER A 50 3.65 12.77 20.46
C SER A 50 4.32 12.95 19.10
N VAL A 51 4.35 14.19 18.60
CA VAL A 51 5.04 14.55 17.36
C VAL A 51 6.53 14.21 17.43
N THR A 52 7.13 14.28 18.63
CA THR A 52 8.52 13.88 18.86
C THR A 52 8.74 12.39 18.58
N VAL A 53 7.81 11.54 19.01
CA VAL A 53 7.86 10.10 18.74
C VAL A 53 7.64 9.83 17.26
N LEU A 54 6.66 10.48 16.65
CA LEU A 54 6.39 10.34 15.22
C LEU A 54 7.63 10.72 14.39
N ARG A 55 8.28 11.84 14.71
CA ARG A 55 9.54 12.27 14.10
C ARG A 55 10.63 11.21 14.27
N GLY A 56 10.83 10.71 15.48
CA GLY A 56 11.83 9.66 15.75
C GLY A 56 11.60 8.39 14.93
N LEU A 57 10.34 7.95 14.80
CA LEU A 57 9.98 6.81 13.94
C LEU A 57 10.32 7.10 12.47
N MET A 58 9.94 8.27 11.95
CA MET A 58 10.25 8.66 10.57
C MET A 58 11.76 8.73 10.31
N GLU A 59 12.56 9.21 11.27
CA GLU A 59 14.02 9.27 11.17
C GLU A 59 14.68 7.88 11.27
N ILE A 60 14.08 6.93 12.01
CA ILE A 60 14.58 5.53 12.09
C ILE A 60 14.26 4.77 10.81
N PHE A 61 13.03 4.92 10.32
CA PHE A 61 12.52 4.17 9.19
C PHE A 61 12.78 4.88 7.85
N HIS A 62 13.40 6.06 7.84
CA HIS A 62 13.61 6.88 6.64
C HIS A 62 12.35 7.01 5.78
N CYS A 63 11.20 7.21 6.41
CA CYS A 63 9.89 7.14 5.76
C CYS A 63 9.04 8.38 6.05
N TYR A 64 7.92 8.46 5.35
CA TYR A 64 6.97 9.55 5.44
C TYR A 64 5.75 9.15 6.27
N PRO A 65 4.99 10.11 6.83
CA PRO A 65 3.82 9.79 7.67
C PRO A 65 2.75 8.99 6.92
N ASN A 66 2.65 9.17 5.59
CA ASN A 66 1.72 8.40 4.73
C ASN A 66 2.10 6.91 4.59
N ASP A 67 3.34 6.56 4.92
CA ASP A 67 3.80 5.16 4.94
C ASP A 67 3.39 4.46 6.26
N LEU A 68 3.36 5.22 7.37
CA LEU A 68 2.91 4.73 8.67
C LEU A 68 1.38 4.65 8.76
N ILE A 69 0.69 5.65 8.22
CA ILE A 69 -0.76 5.83 8.33
C ILE A 69 -1.35 5.78 6.92
N VAL A 70 -1.98 4.65 6.58
CA VAL A 70 -2.64 4.47 5.29
C VAL A 70 -4.14 4.66 5.46
N VAL A 71 -4.70 5.58 4.70
CA VAL A 71 -6.15 5.80 4.64
C VAL A 71 -6.70 5.04 3.44
N GLU A 72 -7.37 3.93 3.70
CA GLU A 72 -8.13 3.21 2.68
C GLU A 72 -9.50 3.89 2.51
N HIS A 73 -9.78 4.38 1.31
CA HIS A 73 -11.12 4.79 0.93
C HIS A 73 -11.90 3.52 0.56
N ASP A 74 -13.14 3.41 1.05
CA ASP A 74 -14.04 2.36 0.58
C ASP A 74 -14.63 2.87 -0.73
N GLU A 75 -13.81 2.83 -1.77
CA GLU A 75 -14.25 3.11 -3.12
C GLU A 75 -14.61 1.78 -3.76
N PRO A 76 -15.89 1.55 -4.12
CA PRO A 76 -16.28 0.37 -4.85
C PRO A 76 -15.58 0.43 -6.21
N GLU A 77 -14.70 -0.54 -6.45
CA GLU A 77 -14.14 -0.95 -7.75
C GLU A 77 -14.56 -0.06 -8.94
N ASN A 78 -13.79 0.98 -9.28
CA ASN A 78 -13.42 1.24 -10.67
C ASN A 78 -12.34 2.33 -10.84
N SER A 79 -11.41 2.02 -11.75
CA SER A 79 -10.54 2.92 -12.52
C SER A 79 -9.36 3.60 -11.83
N ASN A 80 -8.25 2.85 -11.82
CA ASN A 80 -6.95 3.27 -12.37
C ASN A 80 -6.73 4.79 -12.52
N ALA A 81 -6.01 5.37 -11.57
CA ALA A 81 -5.23 6.58 -11.80
C ALA A 81 -3.90 6.49 -11.02
N PRO A 82 -2.73 6.66 -11.68
CA PRO A 82 -1.46 6.69 -10.98
C PRO A 82 -1.34 8.00 -10.22
N VAL A 83 -1.54 7.97 -8.90
CA VAL A 83 -1.19 9.09 -8.02
C VAL A 83 0.33 9.15 -7.94
N SER A 84 0.90 10.00 -8.80
CA SER A 84 2.31 10.35 -8.84
C SER A 84 2.82 10.70 -7.44
N ARG A 85 3.72 9.88 -6.89
CA ARG A 85 4.43 10.14 -5.64
C ARG A 85 5.15 11.48 -5.75
N ILE A 86 4.76 12.45 -4.93
CA ILE A 86 5.56 13.65 -4.69
C ILE A 86 6.35 13.40 -3.40
N HIS A 87 7.42 12.62 -3.52
CA HIS A 87 8.57 12.73 -2.63
C HIS A 87 9.76 13.08 -3.54
N ALA A 88 9.89 14.38 -3.80
CA ALA A 88 11.00 14.93 -4.54
C ALA A 88 12.25 14.87 -3.65
N ASP A 89 13.09 13.90 -3.99
CA ASP A 89 14.54 13.99 -3.90
C ASP A 89 15.06 15.35 -4.42
N LYS A 90 16.14 15.81 -3.78
CA LYS A 90 16.90 16.99 -4.19
C LYS A 90 17.50 16.76 -5.58
N GLY A 91 17.15 17.62 -6.53
CA GLY A 91 18.10 18.00 -7.57
C GLY A 91 17.57 18.07 -9.00
N ALA A 92 17.32 19.30 -9.42
CA ALA A 92 17.51 19.82 -10.78
C ALA A 92 16.62 19.34 -11.95
N ALA A 93 16.21 20.35 -12.72
CA ALA A 93 15.72 20.36 -14.10
C ALA A 93 14.20 20.09 -14.32
N ILE A 94 13.45 21.19 -14.41
CA ILE A 94 12.22 21.29 -15.20
C ILE A 94 12.63 21.32 -16.68
N PRO A 95 11.95 20.58 -17.56
CA PRO A 95 11.41 21.26 -18.73
C PRO A 95 9.92 21.00 -18.97
N THR A 96 9.24 22.11 -19.19
CA THR A 96 7.85 22.31 -19.62
C THR A 96 7.63 21.75 -21.03
N ALA A 97 6.56 20.97 -21.26
CA ALA A 97 5.72 21.02 -22.47
C ALA A 97 4.62 19.92 -22.47
N LYS A 98 3.34 20.32 -22.57
CA LYS A 98 2.22 19.47 -23.03
C LYS A 98 2.10 19.57 -24.57
N PRO A 99 1.10 18.95 -25.23
CA PRO A 99 1.01 17.54 -25.63
C PRO A 99 0.90 17.42 -27.18
N LYS A 100 1.32 16.31 -27.81
CA LYS A 100 0.96 16.03 -29.21
C LYS A 100 0.69 14.54 -29.46
N THR A 101 -0.57 14.29 -29.81
CA THR A 101 -1.10 13.23 -30.68
C THR A 101 -0.07 12.58 -31.61
N ARG A 102 0.04 11.24 -31.57
CA ARG A 102 0.24 10.42 -32.80
C ARG A 102 -0.05 8.95 -32.55
N GLN A 103 -1.20 8.50 -33.05
CA GLN A 103 -1.53 7.10 -33.29
C GLN A 103 -0.89 6.66 -34.62
N LYS A 104 -0.18 5.53 -34.66
CA LYS A 104 -0.04 4.69 -35.87
C LYS A 104 0.57 3.31 -35.60
N ASN A 105 -0.23 2.28 -35.95
CA ASN A 105 0.10 0.93 -36.47
C ASN A 105 1.07 0.01 -35.69
N THR A 106 0.89 -1.31 -35.65
CA THR A 106 0.59 -2.22 -36.78
C THR A 106 0.12 -3.59 -36.26
N GLU A 107 -0.90 -4.19 -36.89
CA GLU A 107 -1.26 -5.63 -36.80
C GLU A 107 -0.05 -6.53 -37.18
N PRO A 108 -0.03 -7.79 -36.71
CA PRO A 108 -0.44 -8.87 -37.62
C PRO A 108 -1.47 -9.83 -37.02
N ARG A 109 -2.36 -10.29 -37.89
CA ARG A 109 -3.26 -11.43 -37.72
C ARG A 109 -2.45 -12.72 -37.88
N GLU A 110 -2.71 -13.71 -37.04
CA GLU A 110 -2.73 -15.11 -37.47
C GLU A 110 -3.92 -15.82 -36.83
N VAL A 111 -4.67 -16.47 -37.70
CA VAL A 111 -5.91 -17.20 -37.48
C VAL A 111 -5.58 -18.68 -37.28
N ASP A 112 -6.34 -19.32 -36.41
CA ASP A 112 -6.96 -20.65 -36.55
C ASP A 112 -6.95 -21.39 -35.22
N ASN A 113 -8.13 -21.42 -34.60
CA ASN A 113 -8.59 -22.70 -34.09
C ASN A 113 -10.12 -22.74 -34.25
N VAL A 114 -10.50 -23.09 -35.47
CA VAL A 114 -11.84 -23.59 -35.77
C VAL A 114 -12.06 -24.93 -35.06
N LEU A 115 -13.31 -25.15 -34.70
CA LEU A 115 -13.92 -26.45 -34.38
C LEU A 115 -13.86 -26.91 -32.92
N SER A 116 -14.89 -26.54 -32.15
CA SER A 116 -15.81 -27.55 -31.61
C SER A 116 -17.13 -26.90 -31.19
N LEU A 117 -18.05 -26.86 -32.15
CA LEU A 117 -19.47 -26.72 -31.93
C LEU A 117 -20.03 -28.08 -31.47
N THR A 118 -20.48 -28.17 -30.23
CA THR A 118 -21.62 -29.00 -29.82
C THR A 118 -22.05 -28.45 -28.46
N GLY A 119 -23.23 -27.85 -28.27
CA GLY A 119 -24.52 -28.30 -28.79
C GLY A 119 -25.19 -29.15 -27.71
N GLY A 120 -25.65 -28.53 -26.63
CA GLY A 120 -26.29 -29.27 -25.53
C GLY A 120 -27.15 -28.37 -24.64
N LYS A 121 -28.37 -28.09 -25.08
CA LYS A 121 -29.45 -27.58 -24.23
C LYS A 121 -29.87 -28.67 -23.23
N ALA A 122 -29.93 -28.36 -21.94
CA ALA A 122 -30.79 -29.08 -20.99
C ALA A 122 -31.16 -28.21 -19.77
N ARG A 123 -32.46 -28.02 -19.55
CA ARG A 123 -33.14 -27.75 -18.26
C ARG A 123 -34.20 -28.86 -18.10
N PRO A 124 -34.94 -28.98 -16.97
CA PRO A 124 -34.57 -29.45 -15.63
C PRO A 124 -35.47 -30.63 -15.12
N MET A 125 -35.30 -31.01 -13.83
CA MET A 125 -36.18 -31.82 -12.90
C MET A 125 -36.20 -33.35 -13.03
N PRO A 126 -36.68 -34.14 -12.02
CA PRO A 126 -36.80 -33.95 -10.55
C PRO A 126 -36.19 -35.12 -9.73
N VAL A 127 -35.88 -34.96 -8.43
CA VAL A 127 -35.95 -36.08 -7.48
C VAL A 127 -36.48 -35.64 -6.12
N LYS A 128 -37.57 -36.29 -5.72
CA LYS A 128 -38.21 -36.24 -4.42
C LYS A 128 -37.37 -37.04 -3.41
N GLY A 129 -37.15 -36.51 -2.21
CA GLY A 129 -36.32 -37.18 -1.21
C GLY A 129 -36.35 -36.56 0.19
N GLN A 130 -37.55 -36.23 0.71
CA GLN A 130 -38.05 -36.39 2.10
C GLN A 130 -39.32 -35.56 2.27
#